data_AF-A0AAN7ZLC9-F1
#
_entry.id   AF-A0AAN7ZLC9-F1
#
_cell.length_a   1.000
_cell.length_b   1.000
_cell.length_c   1.000
_cell.angle_alpha   90.00
_cell.angle_beta   90.00
_cell.angle_gamma   90.00
#
_symmetry.space_group_name_H-M   'P 1'
#
loop_
_entity.id
_entity.type
_entity.pdbx_description
1 polymer ?
#
loop_
_entity_poly.entity_id
_entity_poly.type
_entity_poly.pdbx_seq_one_letter_code
_entity_poly.pdbx_strand_id
1 'polypeptide(L)'
;MSTITKTSETKIKNKEKNLKKATDSNDLDTVLDNVKKIDVTCCFTKCKKKTSDFGIDCKYCSSRFCTAHGLPEIHGCGEAVKRDEQRKFQHLYTAPSQEKHNQAANKLTAKLKQMQFERKGKQCSNKSKK
;
A
#
# COMPACT_ATOMS: atom_id res chain seq x y z
N MET A 1 2.67 17.58 6.02
CA MET A 1 2.26 17.59 4.61
C MET A 1 2.53 16.21 4.03
N SER A 2 1.52 15.34 4.04
CA SER A 2 1.61 14.00 3.47
C SER A 2 1.21 14.10 2.00
N THR A 3 2.19 14.10 1.11
CA THR A 3 1.95 14.07 -0.34
C THR A 3 1.31 12.73 -0.69
N ILE A 4 0.00 12.75 -0.93
CA ILE A 4 -0.73 11.65 -1.58
C ILE A 4 -0.24 11.64 -3.03
N THR A 5 0.79 10.86 -3.31
CA THR A 5 1.16 10.54 -4.67
C THR A 5 0.10 9.60 -5.21
N LYS A 6 -0.64 10.09 -6.21
CA LYS A 6 -1.55 9.26 -6.98
C LYS A 6 -0.68 8.26 -7.74
N THR A 7 -0.70 6.99 -7.33
CA THR A 7 -0.17 5.88 -8.14
C THR A 7 -0.72 6.02 -9.55
N SER A 8 0.15 6.26 -10.52
CA SER A 8 -0.24 6.39 -11.92
C SER A 8 -0.82 5.06 -12.40
N GLU A 9 -2.14 4.97 -12.53
CA GLU A 9 -2.91 3.79 -12.94
C GLU A 9 -2.66 3.33 -14.40
N THR A 10 -1.58 3.78 -15.06
CA THR A 10 -1.48 3.80 -16.53
C THR A 10 -0.63 2.70 -17.17
N LYS A 11 -0.07 1.74 -16.42
CA LYS A 11 0.86 0.74 -16.99
C LYS A 11 0.45 -0.73 -16.87
N ILE A 12 -0.71 -1.03 -16.29
CA ILE A 12 -1.26 -2.39 -16.21
C ILE A 12 -2.39 -2.55 -17.24
N LYS A 13 -2.39 -3.65 -17.99
CA LYS A 13 -3.49 -3.98 -18.91
C LYS A 13 -4.77 -4.17 -18.10
N ASN A 14 -5.86 -3.58 -18.56
CA ASN A 14 -7.17 -3.81 -17.94
C ASN A 14 -7.60 -5.27 -18.22
N LYS A 15 -7.41 -6.16 -17.24
CA LYS A 15 -7.75 -7.58 -17.35
C LYS A 15 -9.24 -7.78 -17.61
N GLU A 16 -10.11 -7.02 -16.95
CA GLU A 16 -11.57 -7.14 -17.09
C GLU A 16 -12.06 -6.86 -18.52
N LYS A 17 -11.50 -5.83 -19.18
CA LYS A 17 -11.82 -5.54 -20.58
C LYS A 17 -11.34 -6.65 -21.54
N ASN A 18 -10.18 -7.26 -21.25
CA ASN A 18 -9.65 -8.36 -22.06
C ASN A 18 -10.43 -9.66 -21.83
N LEU A 19 -10.84 -9.94 -20.59
CA LEU A 19 -11.68 -11.07 -20.23
C LEU A 19 -13.04 -10.98 -20.89
N LYS A 20 -13.71 -9.82 -20.82
CA LYS A 20 -15.00 -9.59 -21.49
C LYS A 20 -14.93 -9.78 -23.01
N LYS A 21 -13.81 -9.39 -23.63
CA LYS A 21 -13.58 -9.62 -25.07
C LYS A 21 -13.30 -11.09 -25.39
N ALA A 22 -12.68 -11.83 -24.48
CA ALA A 22 -12.36 -13.25 -24.66
C ALA A 22 -13.58 -14.18 -24.50
N THR A 23 -14.62 -13.73 -23.81
CA THR A 23 -15.86 -14.49 -23.54
C THR A 23 -17.01 -14.18 -24.51
N ASP A 24 -16.77 -13.36 -25.54
CA ASP A 24 -17.79 -12.92 -26.50
C ASP A 24 -18.16 -14.03 -27.52
N SER A 25 -17.35 -15.08 -27.62
CA SER A 25 -17.57 -16.21 -28.54
C SER A 25 -18.43 -17.31 -27.91
N ASN A 26 -19.30 -17.94 -28.73
CA ASN A 26 -20.19 -19.02 -28.31
C ASN A 26 -19.50 -20.40 -28.22
N ASP A 27 -18.30 -20.54 -28.76
CA ASP A 27 -17.55 -21.80 -28.76
C ASP A 27 -16.67 -21.94 -27.52
N LEU A 28 -16.95 -22.92 -26.66
CA LEU A 28 -16.26 -23.11 -25.37
C LEU A 28 -14.74 -23.27 -25.52
N ASP A 29 -14.28 -24.04 -26.52
CA ASP A 29 -12.86 -24.26 -26.76
C ASP A 29 -12.11 -22.97 -27.11
N THR A 30 -12.76 -22.09 -27.89
CA THR A 30 -12.17 -20.80 -28.26
C THR A 30 -12.04 -19.87 -27.06
N VAL A 31 -13.01 -19.89 -26.15
CA VAL A 31 -12.97 -19.10 -24.90
C VAL A 31 -11.84 -19.60 -24.01
N LEU A 32 -11.73 -20.92 -23.82
CA LEU A 32 -10.67 -21.54 -23.01
C LEU A 32 -9.27 -21.17 -23.52
N ASP A 33 -9.05 -21.23 -24.83
CA ASP A 33 -7.77 -20.86 -25.42
C ASP A 33 -7.45 -19.36 -25.30
N ASN A 34 -8.47 -18.51 -25.39
CA ASN A 34 -8.29 -17.07 -25.22
C ASN A 34 -7.96 -16.69 -23.78
N VAL A 35 -8.61 -17.33 -22.79
CA VAL A 35 -8.28 -17.14 -21.37
C VAL A 35 -6.86 -17.61 -21.08
N LYS A 36 -6.46 -18.79 -21.54
CA LYS A 36 -5.08 -19.31 -21.40
C LYS A 36 -4.05 -18.33 -21.98
N LYS A 37 -4.32 -17.75 -23.16
CA LYS A 37 -3.42 -16.75 -23.77
C LYS A 37 -3.26 -15.50 -22.91
N ILE A 38 -4.35 -15.02 -22.29
CA ILE A 38 -4.29 -13.84 -21.41
C ILE A 38 -3.42 -14.15 -20.19
N ASP A 39 -3.62 -15.30 -19.54
CA ASP A 39 -2.89 -15.68 -18.33
C ASP A 39 -1.39 -15.91 -18.56
N VAL A 40 -1.02 -16.44 -19.73
CA VAL A 40 0.37 -16.68 -20.11
C VAL A 40 1.08 -15.38 -20.55
N THR A 41 0.37 -14.29 -20.83
CA THR A 41 1.01 -13.04 -21.30
C THR A 41 1.34 -12.07 -20.16
N CYS A 42 2.43 -11.33 -20.34
CA CYS A 42 2.81 -10.28 -19.39
C CYS A 42 1.72 -9.19 -19.30
N CYS A 43 1.32 -8.84 -18.07
CA CYS A 43 0.25 -7.87 -17.78
C CYS A 43 0.65 -6.40 -18.04
N PHE A 44 1.91 -6.12 -18.40
CA PHE A 44 2.38 -4.77 -18.70
C PHE A 44 1.87 -4.29 -20.07
N THR A 45 1.34 -3.06 -20.17
CA THR A 45 0.66 -2.54 -21.37
C THR A 45 1.48 -2.64 -22.65
N LYS A 46 2.78 -2.33 -22.58
CA LYS A 46 3.69 -2.34 -23.74
C LYS A 46 4.34 -3.70 -24.02
N CYS A 47 4.14 -4.69 -23.16
CA CYS A 47 4.81 -5.99 -23.27
C CYS A 47 3.87 -7.05 -23.85
N LYS A 48 4.35 -7.83 -24.82
CA LYS A 48 3.65 -9.00 -25.37
C LYS A 48 4.42 -10.31 -25.16
N LYS A 49 5.44 -10.31 -24.29
CA LYS A 49 6.22 -11.51 -23.98
C LYS A 49 5.35 -12.55 -23.29
N LYS A 50 5.50 -13.80 -23.73
CA LYS A 50 4.93 -14.97 -23.05
C LYS A 50 5.71 -15.21 -21.77
N THR A 51 4.97 -15.59 -20.74
CA THR A 51 5.42 -15.80 -19.37
C THR A 51 5.06 -17.24 -18.97
N SER A 52 5.09 -18.16 -19.92
CA SER A 52 4.71 -19.58 -19.73
C SER A 52 5.65 -20.21 -18.71
N ASP A 53 6.95 -20.15 -18.99
CA ASP A 53 7.93 -20.92 -18.23
C ASP A 53 8.43 -20.14 -17.01
N PHE A 54 8.72 -18.85 -17.17
CA PHE A 54 9.24 -18.00 -16.09
C PHE A 54 8.42 -16.73 -15.95
N GLY A 55 7.64 -16.67 -14.86
CA GLY A 55 6.84 -15.52 -14.50
C GLY A 55 6.98 -15.15 -13.05
N ILE A 56 7.02 -13.84 -12.82
CA ILE A 56 7.02 -13.25 -11.48
C ILE A 56 5.61 -12.72 -11.24
N ASP A 57 4.99 -13.17 -10.16
CA ASP A 57 3.72 -12.69 -9.66
C ASP A 57 3.94 -11.56 -8.64
N CYS A 58 3.24 -10.46 -8.83
CA CYS A 58 3.29 -9.35 -7.88
C CYS A 58 2.29 -9.55 -6.74
N LYS A 59 2.75 -9.45 -5.49
CA LYS A 59 1.94 -9.60 -4.27
C LYS A 59 0.84 -8.53 -4.11
N TYR A 60 0.98 -7.38 -4.78
CA TYR A 60 0.07 -6.23 -4.59
C TYR A 60 -1.03 -6.18 -5.65
N CYS A 61 -0.73 -6.56 -6.89
CA CYS A 61 -1.69 -6.52 -8.01
C CYS A 61 -2.04 -7.89 -8.57
N SER A 62 -1.54 -8.98 -7.96
CA SER A 62 -1.78 -10.38 -8.30
C SER A 62 -1.73 -10.65 -9.81
N SER A 63 -0.78 -9.99 -10.47
CA SER A 63 -0.60 -10.03 -11.92
C SER A 63 0.74 -10.66 -12.25
N ARG A 64 0.76 -11.44 -13.33
CA ARG A 64 1.95 -12.15 -13.81
C ARG A 64 2.72 -11.28 -14.80
N PHE A 65 4.02 -11.17 -14.59
CA PHE A 65 4.93 -10.38 -15.40
C PHE A 65 6.15 -11.19 -15.84
N CYS A 66 6.74 -10.81 -16.96
CA CYS A 66 8.03 -11.35 -17.40
C CYS A 66 9.17 -10.83 -16.49
N THR A 67 10.31 -11.50 -16.49
CA THR A 67 11.51 -11.15 -15.70
C THR A 67 11.92 -9.67 -15.80
N ALA A 68 11.80 -9.07 -17.00
CA ALA A 68 12.12 -7.65 -17.23
C ALA A 68 11.12 -6.65 -16.59
N HIS A 69 9.89 -7.06 -16.28
CA HIS A 69 8.83 -6.20 -15.75
C HIS A 69 8.29 -6.68 -14.39
N GLY A 70 8.95 -7.67 -13.78
CA GLY A 70 8.54 -8.23 -12.49
C GLY A 70 8.73 -7.29 -11.32
N LEU A 71 9.58 -6.27 -11.45
CA LEU A 71 9.85 -5.32 -10.37
C LEU A 71 8.63 -4.40 -10.14
N PRO A 72 8.19 -4.22 -8.88
CA PRO A 72 7.04 -3.39 -8.51
C PRO A 72 7.14 -1.92 -8.96
N GLU A 73 8.35 -1.37 -9.02
CA GLU A 73 8.58 0.00 -9.51
C GLU A 73 8.17 0.18 -10.98
N ILE A 74 8.30 -0.86 -11.81
CA ILE A 74 8.10 -0.76 -13.25
C ILE A 74 6.61 -0.73 -13.60
N HIS A 75 5.80 -1.54 -12.89
CA HIS A 75 4.36 -1.65 -13.11
C HIS A 75 3.52 -0.81 -12.14
N GLY A 76 4.15 0.00 -11.28
CA GLY A 76 3.47 1.00 -10.46
C GLY A 76 3.04 0.53 -9.06
N CYS A 77 3.41 -0.68 -8.66
CA CYS A 77 3.19 -1.18 -7.30
C CYS A 77 4.28 -0.76 -6.30
N GLY A 78 5.28 0.01 -6.73
CA GLY A 78 6.41 0.46 -5.89
C GLY A 78 6.00 1.22 -4.63
N GLU A 79 4.96 2.06 -4.71
CA GLU A 79 4.49 2.80 -3.52
C GLU A 79 3.85 1.90 -2.46
N ALA A 80 3.21 0.81 -2.89
CA ALA A 80 2.65 -0.18 -1.97
C ALA A 80 3.77 -0.95 -1.27
N VAL A 81 4.81 -1.33 -2.01
CA VAL A 81 6.03 -1.94 -1.47
C VAL A 81 6.70 -1.04 -0.46
N LYS A 82 6.96 0.21 -0.86
CA LYS A 82 7.61 1.21 0.00
C LYS A 82 6.86 1.38 1.32
N ARG A 83 5.53 1.47 1.31
CA ARG A 83 4.74 1.58 2.54
C ARG A 83 4.81 0.32 3.40
N ASP A 84 4.75 -0.86 2.78
CA ASP A 84 4.84 -2.13 3.51
C ASP A 84 6.22 -2.32 4.15
N GLU A 85 7.30 -2.02 3.41
CA GLU A 85 8.67 -2.05 3.92
C GLU A 85 8.91 -1.02 5.01
N GLN A 86 8.40 0.21 4.86
CA GLN A 86 8.45 1.23 5.92
C GLN A 86 7.74 0.77 7.19
N ARG A 87 6.55 0.17 7.06
CA ARG A 87 5.82 -0.40 8.20
C ARG A 87 6.61 -1.51 8.87
N LYS A 88 7.18 -2.45 8.10
CA LYS A 88 8.00 -3.54 8.62
C LYS A 88 9.23 -3.01 9.34
N PHE A 89 9.94 -2.06 8.74
CA PHE A 89 11.10 -1.43 9.35
C PHE A 89 10.74 -0.72 10.66
N GLN A 90 9.62 0.02 10.68
CA GLN A 90 9.13 0.69 11.87
C GLN A 90 8.68 -0.29 12.97
N HIS A 91 8.11 -1.44 12.61
CA HIS A 91 7.59 -2.44 13.54
C HIS A 91 8.64 -3.45 14.02
N LEU A 92 9.76 -3.62 13.29
CA LEU A 92 10.92 -4.38 13.75
C LEU A 92 11.57 -3.74 14.98
N TYR A 93 11.41 -2.43 15.14
CA TYR A 93 11.80 -1.70 16.35
C TYR A 93 10.69 -1.74 17.41
N THR A 94 10.33 -2.95 17.85
CA THR A 94 9.53 -3.20 19.07
C THR A 94 8.25 -2.37 19.18
N ALA A 95 7.11 -2.92 18.73
CA ALA A 95 5.83 -2.46 19.26
C ALA A 95 5.94 -2.51 20.80
N PRO A 96 5.85 -1.38 21.53
CA PRO A 96 5.82 -1.44 22.97
C PRO A 96 4.64 -2.32 23.35
N SER A 97 4.86 -3.30 24.23
CA SER A 97 3.78 -4.09 24.84
C SER A 97 2.60 -3.16 25.16
N GLN A 98 1.37 -3.62 24.94
CA GLN A 98 0.15 -2.84 25.24
C GLN A 98 0.23 -2.18 26.63
N GLU A 99 0.87 -2.86 27.57
CA GLU A 99 1.13 -2.39 28.93
C GLU A 99 2.07 -1.16 28.98
N LYS A 100 3.17 -1.16 28.22
CA LYS A 100 4.09 -0.01 28.10
C LYS A 100 3.41 1.18 27.42
N HIS A 101 2.54 0.93 26.44
CA HIS A 101 1.73 1.96 25.79
C HIS A 101 0.75 2.62 26.78
N ASN A 102 0.05 1.82 27.58
CA ASN A 102 -0.87 2.31 28.61
C ASN A 102 -0.15 3.10 29.70
N GLN A 103 1.02 2.66 30.14
CA GLN A 103 1.84 3.40 31.10
C GLN A 103 2.30 4.76 30.53
N ALA A 104 2.71 4.81 29.27
CA ALA A 104 3.08 6.07 28.61
C ALA A 104 1.89 7.03 28.51
N ALA A 105 0.70 6.53 28.16
CA ALA A 105 -0.53 7.31 28.10
C ALA A 105 -0.92 7.90 29.47
N ASN A 106 -0.82 7.11 30.55
CA ASN A 106 -1.08 7.56 31.91
C ASN A 106 -0.09 8.64 32.37
N LYS A 107 1.20 8.50 32.03
CA LYS A 107 2.22 9.52 32.32
C LYS A 107 1.99 10.82 31.56
N LEU A 108 1.59 10.73 30.29
CA LEU A 108 1.24 11.89 29.45
C LEU A 108 0.04 12.64 30.01
N THR A 109 -1.04 11.94 30.33
CA THR A 109 -2.24 12.55 30.92
C THR A 109 -1.96 13.21 32.26
N ALA A 110 -1.13 12.59 33.11
CA ALA A 110 -0.67 13.20 34.36
C ALA A 110 0.12 14.51 34.13
N LYS A 111 1.07 14.53 33.20
CA LYS A 111 1.84 15.75 32.84
C LYS A 111 0.95 16.83 32.24
N LEU A 112 0.00 16.48 31.38
CA LEU A 112 -0.96 17.43 30.82
C LEU A 112 -1.80 18.10 31.92
N LYS A 113 -2.28 17.31 32.90
CA LYS A 113 -2.99 17.85 34.07
C LYS A 113 -2.10 18.77 34.89
N GLN A 114 -0.86 18.39 35.17
CA GLN A 114 0.09 19.24 35.89
C GLN A 114 0.32 20.59 35.17
N MET A 115 0.59 20.56 33.86
CA MET A 115 0.76 21.78 33.06
C MET A 115 -0.52 22.62 33.01
N GLN A 116 -1.71 22.01 33.04
CA GLN A 116 -2.97 22.75 33.16
C GLN A 116 -3.09 23.47 34.50
N PHE A 117 -2.68 22.84 35.61
CA PHE A 117 -2.67 23.49 36.93
C PHE A 117 -1.65 24.63 37.01
N GLU A 118 -0.44 24.44 36.48
CA GLU A 118 0.60 25.47 36.44
C GLU A 118 0.18 26.70 35.62
N ARG A 119 -0.57 26.49 34.52
CA ARG A 119 -1.15 27.58 33.71
C ARG A 119 -2.24 28.34 34.46
N LYS A 120 -3.09 27.65 35.24
CA LYS A 120 -4.11 28.29 36.07
C LYS A 120 -3.51 29.08 37.24
N GLY A 121 -2.42 28.60 37.84
CA GLY A 121 -1.72 29.30 38.93
C GLY A 121 -1.07 30.63 38.50
N LYS A 122 -0.43 30.67 37.33
CA LYS A 122 0.16 31.92 36.77
C LYS A 122 -0.88 32.96 36.33
N GLN A 123 -2.13 32.56 36.11
CA GLN A 123 -3.22 33.49 35.79
C GLN A 123 -3.75 34.23 37.02
N CYS A 124 -3.46 33.75 38.24
CA CYS A 124 -3.85 34.40 39.49
C CYS A 124 -2.81 35.43 39.95
N SER A 125 -1.50 35.18 39.77
CA SER A 125 -0.45 36.07 40.28
C SER A 125 -0.31 37.40 39.51
N ASN A 126 -0.82 37.50 38.28
CA ASN A 126 -0.78 38.73 37.48
C ASN A 126 -2.01 39.65 37.64
N LYS A 127 -3.03 39.24 38.42
CA LYS A 127 -4.24 40.06 38.65
C LYS A 127 -4.18 40.93 39.92
N SER A 128 -3.13 40.81 40.74
CA SER A 128 -2.99 41.52 42.02
C SER A 128 -1.98 42.69 42.00
N LYS A 129 -1.55 43.14 40.82
CA LYS A 129 -0.67 44.31 40.64
C LYS A 129 -1.32 45.30 39.67
N LYS A 130 -2.40 45.95 40.09
CA LYS A 130 -2.86 47.23 39.56
C LYS A 130 -3.65 47.96 40.63
#